data_AF-A0A7K8YK17-F1
#
_entry.id   AF-A0A7K8YK17-F1
#
_cell.length_a   1.000
_cell.length_b   1.000
_cell.length_c   1.000
_cell.angle_alpha   90.00
_cell.angle_beta   90.00
_cell.angle_gamma   90.00
#
_symmetry.space_group_name_H-M   'P 1'
#
loop_
_entity.id
_entity.type
_entity.pdbx_description
1 polymer ?
#
loop_
_entity_poly.entity_id
_entity_poly.type
_entity_poly.pdbx_seq_one_letter_code
_entity_poly.pdbx_strand_id
1 'polypeptide(L)'
;LWLVALAALGSRVRSRRELSPGLYENGVYDAGGSYCQRGDVCCRGRDDACTVPYHDTLCYCDLFCNRTVSDCCPDFWEYCLGIPAPFPKAQGCARAGLNYPTGATYRENCNLCTCDPGGQWQCEDHACLMDAELIDAVNRGNYGWRATNYSQFWGMTLEDGIRHRLGTFRPSPTVMNMNEMHMNMDSNEVLPRHFDAAAKWPGMIHGPLDQGNCAGSWAFSTAVVMRLGLGIGMEFRMGMELGFGMGIGVGFRMRMGLEFGTGIGVGFGTRMGLRVVTDECYPFTGQASGPGGQPCMMHSRSTGRGKRQATAHCPNPRAHANDIYQSTPPYRLSSSEKEIMKELLENGPVQAILEVHEDFFMYRSGIYRHTPVAEGKGPKHQRHGTHSVKITGWGEEQLPDGQTQKYWTAANSWGTAWGEDGHFRIARGVNECEVETFVVGVWGRVSMEDMPHK
;
A
#
# COMPACT_ATOMS: atom_id res chain seq x y z
N LEU A 1 -8.29 -67.29 23.25
CA LEU A 1 -8.07 -66.84 24.64
C LEU A 1 -7.84 -65.34 24.61
N TRP A 2 -8.79 -64.61 25.22
CA TRP A 2 -8.81 -63.19 25.59
C TRP A 2 -9.03 -62.09 24.53
N LEU A 3 -10.26 -61.56 24.63
CA LEU A 3 -10.76 -60.25 24.21
C LEU A 3 -10.00 -59.09 24.91
N VAL A 4 -9.97 -57.90 24.30
CA VAL A 4 -10.59 -56.65 24.81
C VAL A 4 -10.45 -55.54 23.74
N ALA A 5 -11.55 -54.82 23.53
CA ALA A 5 -11.70 -53.64 22.70
C ALA A 5 -11.21 -52.36 23.40
N LEU A 6 -10.80 -51.34 22.63
CA LEU A 6 -10.98 -49.94 22.99
C LEU A 6 -10.87 -49.04 21.75
N ALA A 7 -11.93 -48.29 21.52
CA ALA A 7 -12.05 -47.22 20.54
C ALA A 7 -11.42 -45.92 21.06
N ALA A 8 -10.93 -45.06 20.17
CA ALA A 8 -11.02 -43.59 20.33
C ALA A 8 -10.74 -42.87 19.00
N LEU A 9 -11.57 -41.87 18.73
CA LEU A 9 -11.64 -41.06 17.52
C LEU A 9 -10.59 -39.92 17.51
N GLY A 10 -10.11 -39.60 16.30
CA GLY A 10 -10.09 -38.26 15.71
C GLY A 10 -9.30 -37.13 16.39
N SER A 11 -8.12 -36.80 15.86
CA SER A 11 -7.47 -35.50 16.06
C SER A 11 -7.68 -34.60 14.84
N ARG A 12 -8.71 -33.73 14.90
CA ARG A 12 -8.76 -32.52 14.05
C ARG A 12 -8.10 -31.38 14.81
N VAL A 13 -6.91 -31.01 14.36
CA VAL A 13 -6.18 -29.83 14.82
C VAL A 13 -6.94 -28.58 14.32
N ARG A 14 -7.61 -27.85 15.22
CA ARG A 14 -8.06 -26.47 15.00
C ARG A 14 -7.09 -25.54 15.71
N SER A 15 -6.46 -24.66 14.95
CA SER A 15 -5.52 -23.64 15.43
C SER A 15 -6.22 -22.63 16.34
N ARG A 16 -5.59 -22.33 17.48
CA ARG A 16 -5.89 -21.19 18.37
C ARG A 16 -5.89 -19.90 17.54
N ARG A 17 -7.06 -19.27 17.38
CA ARG A 17 -7.13 -17.84 17.05
C ARG A 17 -6.83 -17.09 18.34
N GLU A 18 -5.70 -16.41 18.38
CA GLU A 18 -5.45 -15.33 19.33
C GLU A 18 -6.46 -14.23 19.05
N LEU A 19 -7.51 -14.15 19.88
CA LEU A 19 -8.30 -12.94 20.04
C LEU A 19 -7.46 -11.99 20.90
N SER A 20 -7.01 -10.89 20.30
CA SER A 20 -6.32 -9.78 20.96
C SER A 20 -7.20 -9.14 22.05
N PRO A 21 -6.61 -8.39 23.00
CA PRO A 21 -7.16 -8.16 24.34
C PRO A 21 -8.29 -7.12 24.31
N GLY A 22 -9.51 -7.59 24.04
CA GLY A 22 -10.75 -6.84 24.20
C GLY A 22 -11.87 -7.64 24.88
N LEU A 23 -11.59 -8.89 25.25
CA LEU A 23 -12.47 -9.71 26.07
C LEU A 23 -11.82 -9.77 27.45
N TYR A 24 -12.33 -8.95 28.38
CA TYR A 24 -11.86 -8.76 29.74
C TYR A 24 -11.37 -10.06 30.41
N GLU A 25 -10.34 -9.95 31.26
CA GLU A 25 -9.80 -11.01 32.12
C GLU A 25 -10.85 -11.74 33.01
N ASN A 26 -12.13 -11.33 32.98
CA ASN A 26 -13.21 -11.87 33.80
C ASN A 26 -14.48 -12.31 33.01
N GLY A 27 -14.39 -12.59 31.71
CA GLY A 27 -15.54 -13.10 30.93
C GLY A 27 -16.44 -12.01 30.34
N VAL A 28 -17.32 -12.40 29.41
CA VAL A 28 -18.16 -11.45 28.66
C VAL A 28 -19.37 -11.05 29.51
N TYR A 29 -19.23 -9.97 30.25
CA TYR A 29 -20.35 -9.39 30.95
C TYR A 29 -21.28 -8.69 29.94
N ASP A 30 -22.51 -9.20 29.89
CA ASP A 30 -23.71 -8.37 29.74
C ASP A 30 -23.98 -7.71 28.38
N ALA A 31 -23.86 -8.45 27.27
CA ALA A 31 -24.21 -7.86 25.97
C ALA A 31 -25.69 -7.50 25.78
N GLY A 32 -26.58 -7.88 26.69
CA GLY A 32 -28.01 -7.76 26.47
C GLY A 32 -28.49 -8.58 25.26
N GLY A 33 -29.78 -8.93 25.25
CA GLY A 33 -30.38 -9.75 24.19
C GLY A 33 -31.10 -10.97 24.73
N SER A 34 -31.95 -11.58 23.90
CA SER A 34 -32.84 -12.69 24.23
C SER A 34 -32.32 -14.02 23.67
N TYR A 35 -31.19 -14.50 24.17
CA TYR A 35 -30.49 -15.69 23.65
C TYR A 35 -31.17 -16.99 24.07
N CYS A 36 -31.29 -17.25 25.37
CA CYS A 36 -31.97 -18.44 25.88
C CYS A 36 -33.45 -18.45 25.46
N GLN A 37 -34.06 -17.26 25.35
CA GLN A 37 -35.43 -17.11 24.86
C GLN A 37 -35.63 -17.46 23.38
N ARG A 38 -34.64 -17.20 22.50
CA ARG A 38 -34.79 -17.47 21.05
C ARG A 38 -34.87 -18.96 20.72
N GLY A 39 -34.37 -19.83 21.60
CA GLY A 39 -34.37 -21.27 21.38
C GLY A 39 -35.14 -22.09 22.41
N ASP A 40 -35.80 -21.45 23.39
CA ASP A 40 -36.46 -22.12 24.53
C ASP A 40 -35.52 -23.14 25.22
N VAL A 41 -34.24 -22.80 25.27
CA VAL A 41 -33.15 -23.69 25.74
C VAL A 41 -32.87 -23.35 27.18
N CYS A 42 -33.66 -23.91 28.11
CA CYS A 42 -33.36 -23.87 29.54
C CYS A 42 -33.22 -25.30 30.07
N CYS A 43 -31.99 -25.75 30.29
CA CYS A 43 -31.71 -27.14 30.64
C CYS A 43 -31.64 -27.37 32.16
N ARG A 44 -32.27 -28.45 32.64
CA ARG A 44 -32.44 -28.75 34.08
C ARG A 44 -31.19 -29.30 34.80
N GLY A 45 -30.00 -29.13 34.23
CA GLY A 45 -28.72 -29.57 34.79
C GLY A 45 -27.57 -29.00 33.97
N ARG A 46 -26.32 -29.39 34.26
CA ARG A 46 -25.19 -29.07 33.39
C ARG A 46 -25.32 -29.86 32.09
N ASP A 47 -25.39 -29.18 30.97
CA ASP A 47 -25.51 -29.78 29.65
C ASP A 47 -24.66 -28.97 28.67
N ASP A 48 -23.50 -29.52 28.33
CA ASP A 48 -22.54 -28.86 27.44
C ASP A 48 -23.11 -28.69 26.00
N ALA A 49 -24.23 -29.34 25.65
CA ALA A 49 -24.95 -29.13 24.40
C ALA A 49 -25.99 -27.99 24.48
N CYS A 50 -26.31 -27.51 25.68
CA CYS A 50 -27.27 -26.45 25.95
C CYS A 50 -26.63 -25.07 25.76
N THR A 51 -26.17 -24.83 24.53
CA THR A 51 -25.46 -23.62 24.12
C THR A 51 -26.19 -22.89 23.01
N VAL A 52 -25.99 -21.57 22.97
CA VAL A 52 -26.48 -20.71 21.88
C VAL A 52 -25.33 -19.87 21.33
N PRO A 53 -25.35 -19.58 20.01
CA PRO A 53 -24.36 -18.69 19.40
C PRO A 53 -24.42 -17.29 20.01
N TYR A 54 -23.25 -16.78 20.38
CA TYR A 54 -23.08 -15.49 21.01
C TYR A 54 -21.84 -14.80 20.45
N HIS A 55 -22.05 -13.80 19.58
CA HIS A 55 -20.98 -13.23 18.75
C HIS A 55 -20.18 -14.34 18.02
N ASP A 56 -18.87 -14.42 18.25
CA ASP A 56 -17.98 -15.43 17.66
C ASP A 56 -17.75 -16.65 18.57
N THR A 57 -18.49 -16.76 19.68
CA THR A 57 -18.39 -17.83 20.68
C THR A 57 -19.75 -18.48 20.96
N LEU A 58 -19.77 -19.39 21.94
CA LEU A 58 -20.97 -20.03 22.46
C LEU A 58 -21.17 -19.57 23.92
N CYS A 59 -22.42 -19.32 24.31
CA CYS A 59 -22.80 -19.15 25.71
C CYS A 59 -23.76 -20.28 26.15
N TYR A 60 -23.82 -20.57 27.45
CA TYR A 60 -24.64 -21.65 28.01
C TYR A 60 -25.93 -21.11 28.66
N CYS A 61 -27.02 -21.87 28.50
CA CYS A 61 -28.34 -21.58 29.10
C CYS A 61 -28.78 -22.66 30.10
N ASP A 62 -27.83 -23.34 30.73
CA ASP A 62 -28.08 -24.46 31.62
C ASP A 62 -28.01 -24.05 33.11
N LEU A 63 -28.56 -24.86 34.01
CA LEU A 63 -28.63 -24.52 35.44
C LEU A 63 -27.25 -24.38 36.14
N PHE A 64 -26.15 -24.77 35.50
CA PHE A 64 -24.79 -24.53 36.01
C PHE A 64 -24.45 -23.03 36.02
N CYS A 65 -25.14 -22.23 35.21
CA CYS A 65 -25.07 -20.77 35.21
C CYS A 65 -25.58 -20.11 36.48
N ASN A 66 -26.26 -20.85 37.35
CA ASN A 66 -26.61 -20.39 38.70
C ASN A 66 -25.39 -20.33 39.65
N ARG A 67 -24.24 -20.90 39.25
CA ARG A 67 -23.01 -20.97 40.09
C ARG A 67 -21.77 -20.39 39.42
N THR A 68 -21.78 -20.28 38.09
CA THR A 68 -20.66 -19.81 37.28
C THR A 68 -21.15 -18.72 36.33
N VAL A 69 -20.36 -17.66 36.13
CA VAL A 69 -20.82 -16.44 35.45
C VAL A 69 -20.07 -16.18 34.13
N SER A 70 -18.89 -16.76 33.93
CA SER A 70 -18.01 -16.39 32.81
C SER A 70 -18.49 -16.81 31.43
N ASP A 71 -19.25 -17.91 31.33
CA ASP A 71 -19.60 -18.55 30.05
C ASP A 71 -21.13 -18.57 29.80
N CYS A 72 -21.89 -17.91 30.67
CA CYS A 72 -23.35 -17.98 30.70
C CYS A 72 -24.00 -16.92 29.83
N CYS A 73 -25.13 -17.27 29.22
CA CYS A 73 -25.85 -16.31 28.38
C CYS A 73 -26.41 -15.15 29.21
N PRO A 74 -26.38 -13.92 28.68
CA PRO A 74 -26.81 -12.72 29.42
C PRO A 74 -28.26 -12.77 29.95
N ASP A 75 -29.19 -13.45 29.26
CA ASP A 75 -30.61 -13.54 29.66
C ASP A 75 -30.95 -14.77 30.52
N PHE A 76 -29.98 -15.61 30.90
CA PHE A 76 -30.22 -16.83 31.67
C PHE A 76 -31.01 -16.58 32.96
N TRP A 77 -30.63 -15.60 33.77
CA TRP A 77 -31.26 -15.33 35.06
C TRP A 77 -32.71 -14.86 34.91
N GLU A 78 -32.96 -13.95 33.98
CA GLU A 78 -34.28 -13.38 33.77
C GLU A 78 -35.22 -14.37 33.07
N TYR A 79 -34.73 -15.13 32.09
CA TYR A 79 -35.55 -16.04 31.30
C TYR A 79 -35.66 -17.44 31.91
N CYS A 80 -34.55 -18.09 32.24
CA CYS A 80 -34.55 -19.47 32.75
C CYS A 80 -34.84 -19.56 34.25
N LEU A 81 -34.49 -18.55 35.05
CA LEU A 81 -34.74 -18.53 36.50
C LEU A 81 -35.86 -17.58 36.93
N GLY A 82 -36.31 -16.67 36.05
CA GLY A 82 -37.36 -15.71 36.37
C GLY A 82 -36.98 -14.70 37.45
N ILE A 83 -35.68 -14.51 37.71
CA ILE A 83 -35.18 -13.57 38.72
C ILE A 83 -34.37 -12.46 38.06
N PRO A 84 -34.37 -11.23 38.62
CA PRO A 84 -33.54 -10.16 38.10
C PRO A 84 -32.07 -10.59 38.13
N ALA A 85 -31.34 -10.27 37.05
CA ALA A 85 -29.92 -10.58 36.97
C ALA A 85 -29.17 -9.97 38.18
N PRO A 86 -28.20 -10.69 38.76
CA PRO A 86 -27.44 -10.21 39.93
C PRO A 86 -26.58 -8.98 39.63
N PHE A 87 -26.42 -8.63 38.35
CA PHE A 87 -25.77 -7.42 37.86
C PHE A 87 -26.80 -6.59 37.09
N PRO A 88 -26.91 -5.27 37.34
CA PRO A 88 -27.82 -4.42 36.58
C PRO A 88 -27.42 -4.46 35.10
N LYS A 89 -28.40 -4.64 34.20
CA LYS A 89 -28.21 -4.49 32.75
C LYS A 89 -27.45 -3.19 32.51
N ALA A 90 -26.18 -3.29 32.14
CA ALA A 90 -25.40 -2.13 31.79
C ALA A 90 -26.18 -1.35 30.72
N GLN A 91 -26.28 -0.03 30.87
CA GLN A 91 -26.85 0.83 29.84
C GLN A 91 -25.93 0.73 28.62
N GLY A 92 -26.27 -0.22 27.75
CA GLY A 92 -25.55 -0.50 26.54
C GLY A 92 -25.85 0.52 25.45
N CYS A 93 -25.10 0.42 24.35
CA CYS A 93 -25.31 1.25 23.17
C CYS A 93 -26.11 0.48 22.12
N ALA A 94 -27.09 1.12 21.49
CA ALA A 94 -27.84 0.53 20.40
C ALA A 94 -27.14 0.80 19.05
N ARG A 95 -27.07 -0.20 18.17
CA ARG A 95 -26.62 -0.05 16.77
C ARG A 95 -27.29 -1.08 15.87
N ALA A 96 -27.82 -0.64 14.73
CA ALA A 96 -28.49 -1.51 13.74
C ALA A 96 -29.58 -2.44 14.33
N GLY A 97 -30.29 -1.96 15.36
CA GLY A 97 -31.33 -2.74 16.05
C GLY A 97 -30.81 -3.75 17.07
N LEU A 98 -29.50 -3.82 17.32
CA LEU A 98 -28.86 -4.65 18.35
C LEU A 98 -28.36 -3.76 19.49
N ASN A 99 -28.40 -4.28 20.72
CA ASN A 99 -27.83 -3.62 21.89
C ASN A 99 -26.46 -4.23 22.21
N TYR A 100 -25.51 -3.39 22.61
CA TYR A 100 -24.13 -3.76 22.90
C TYR A 100 -23.76 -3.36 24.33
N PRO A 101 -22.94 -4.14 25.04
CA PRO A 101 -22.53 -3.80 26.40
C PRO A 101 -21.69 -2.53 26.44
N THR A 102 -21.65 -1.88 27.61
CA THR A 102 -20.64 -0.84 27.89
C THR A 102 -19.24 -1.42 27.71
N GLY A 103 -18.34 -0.66 27.06
CA GLY A 103 -17.00 -1.11 26.71
C GLY A 103 -16.94 -1.97 25.44
N ALA A 104 -18.07 -2.34 24.84
CA ALA A 104 -18.08 -2.95 23.52
C ALA A 104 -17.42 -2.03 22.50
N THR A 105 -16.70 -2.63 21.57
CA THR A 105 -16.04 -1.89 20.50
C THR A 105 -16.47 -2.41 19.13
N TYR A 106 -16.48 -1.51 18.16
CA TYR A 106 -16.52 -1.89 16.75
C TYR A 106 -15.61 -0.96 15.95
N ARG A 107 -15.19 -1.42 14.77
CA ARG A 107 -14.42 -0.59 13.85
C ARG A 107 -15.29 -0.17 12.67
N GLU A 108 -15.34 1.12 12.42
CA GLU A 108 -15.97 1.70 11.25
C GLU A 108 -14.89 2.35 10.41
N ASN A 109 -14.54 1.64 9.32
CA ASN A 109 -13.38 1.94 8.52
C ASN A 109 -12.11 2.02 9.37
N CYS A 110 -11.49 3.21 9.48
CA CYS A 110 -10.28 3.41 10.27
C CYS A 110 -10.54 3.76 11.75
N ASN A 111 -11.78 4.16 12.08
CA ASN A 111 -12.13 4.67 13.41
C ASN A 111 -12.63 3.55 14.32
N LEU A 112 -12.08 3.47 15.53
CA LEU A 112 -12.58 2.62 16.59
C LEU A 112 -13.69 3.34 17.36
N CYS A 113 -14.83 2.69 17.50
CA CYS A 113 -15.95 3.16 18.31
C CYS A 113 -16.09 2.31 19.55
N THR A 114 -16.20 2.94 20.71
CA THR A 114 -16.35 2.29 22.02
C THR A 114 -17.65 2.75 22.67
N CYS A 115 -18.42 1.81 23.23
CA CYS A 115 -19.64 2.12 23.94
C CYS A 115 -19.33 2.69 25.32
N ASP A 116 -19.73 3.93 25.57
CA ASP A 116 -19.55 4.62 26.85
C ASP A 116 -20.61 4.17 27.88
N PRO A 117 -20.35 4.28 29.20
CA PRO A 117 -21.36 3.98 30.23
C PRO A 117 -22.64 4.81 30.12
N GLY A 118 -22.61 5.95 29.42
CA GLY A 118 -23.79 6.75 29.11
C GLY A 118 -24.67 6.21 27.97
N GLY A 119 -24.38 5.02 27.41
CA GLY A 119 -25.15 4.42 26.31
C GLY A 119 -24.94 5.08 24.94
N GLN A 120 -23.86 5.87 24.80
CA GLN A 120 -23.47 6.52 23.54
C GLN A 120 -22.19 5.92 22.98
N TRP A 121 -22.12 5.82 21.65
CA TRP A 121 -20.89 5.42 20.96
C TRP A 121 -19.91 6.60 20.91
N GLN A 122 -18.74 6.41 21.50
CA GLN A 122 -17.61 7.32 21.38
C GLN A 122 -16.68 6.79 20.29
N CYS A 123 -16.70 7.45 19.15
CA CYS A 123 -15.88 7.09 18.00
C CYS A 123 -14.66 7.98 17.89
N GLU A 124 -13.54 7.38 17.51
CA GLU A 124 -12.42 8.12 16.95
C GLU A 124 -12.87 8.90 15.71
N ASP A 125 -12.22 10.02 15.47
CA ASP A 125 -12.55 10.96 14.39
C ASP A 125 -11.31 11.23 13.53
N HIS A 126 -10.67 10.15 13.09
CA HIS A 126 -9.58 10.20 12.12
C HIS A 126 -10.13 10.33 10.71
N ALA A 127 -9.41 11.10 9.88
CA ALA A 127 -9.63 11.08 8.44
C ALA A 127 -9.20 9.71 7.90
N CYS A 128 -10.13 8.92 7.39
CA CYS A 128 -9.81 7.63 6.79
C CYS A 128 -9.32 7.81 5.35
N LEU A 129 -8.40 6.94 4.91
CA LEU A 129 -7.83 7.01 3.57
C LEU A 129 -8.87 6.76 2.49
N MET A 130 -9.77 5.79 2.71
CA MET A 130 -10.95 5.56 1.89
C MET A 130 -12.13 6.30 2.50
N ASP A 131 -12.65 7.31 1.81
CA ASP A 131 -13.77 8.13 2.27
C ASP A 131 -14.93 8.02 1.27
N ALA A 132 -16.02 7.40 1.71
CA ALA A 132 -17.18 7.15 0.86
C ALA A 132 -17.84 8.46 0.38
N GLU A 133 -17.87 9.50 1.21
CA GLU A 133 -18.47 10.77 0.84
C GLU A 133 -17.62 11.50 -0.21
N LEU A 134 -16.29 11.42 -0.11
CA LEU A 134 -15.38 11.96 -1.13
C LEU A 134 -15.51 11.19 -2.45
N ILE A 135 -15.57 9.85 -2.40
CA ILE A 135 -15.81 9.02 -3.58
C ILE A 135 -17.12 9.44 -4.27
N ASP A 136 -18.20 9.57 -3.50
CA ASP A 136 -19.50 9.98 -4.03
C ASP A 136 -19.50 11.43 -4.53
N ALA A 137 -18.76 12.33 -3.89
CA ALA A 137 -18.62 13.72 -4.34
C ALA A 137 -17.88 13.81 -5.68
N VAL A 138 -16.75 13.11 -5.83
CA VAL A 138 -16.00 13.04 -7.09
C VAL A 138 -16.88 12.45 -8.19
N ASN A 139 -17.57 11.33 -7.91
CA ASN A 139 -18.38 10.64 -8.90
C ASN A 139 -19.68 11.39 -9.28
N ARG A 140 -20.21 12.24 -8.39
CA ARG A 140 -21.33 13.14 -8.75
C ARG A 140 -20.87 14.34 -9.56
N GLY A 141 -19.62 14.79 -9.37
CA GLY A 141 -19.02 15.86 -10.16
C GLY A 141 -18.66 15.44 -11.58
N ASN A 142 -18.44 16.42 -12.45
CA ASN A 142 -17.95 16.21 -13.81
C ASN A 142 -16.45 16.59 -13.91
N TYR A 143 -15.61 15.86 -13.19
CA TYR A 143 -14.16 16.16 -13.10
C TYR A 143 -13.30 15.43 -14.13
N GLY A 144 -13.89 14.57 -14.99
CA GLY A 144 -13.16 13.82 -16.02
C GLY A 144 -12.49 12.53 -15.54
N TRP A 145 -12.64 12.17 -14.26
CA TRP A 145 -12.17 10.91 -13.69
C TRP A 145 -13.18 10.35 -12.68
N ARG A 146 -12.98 9.09 -12.29
CA ARG A 146 -13.86 8.35 -11.36
C ARG A 146 -13.09 7.85 -10.16
N ALA A 147 -13.75 7.88 -9.01
CA ALA A 147 -13.21 7.36 -7.76
C ALA A 147 -13.86 6.02 -7.37
N THR A 148 -13.14 5.17 -6.63
CA THR A 148 -13.65 3.90 -6.08
C THR A 148 -13.02 3.62 -4.72
N ASN A 149 -13.62 2.69 -3.98
CA ASN A 149 -13.01 2.11 -2.79
C ASN A 149 -11.99 1.01 -3.14
N TYR A 150 -10.97 0.87 -2.28
CA TYR A 150 -9.98 -0.19 -2.37
C TYR A 150 -9.87 -0.92 -1.03
N SER A 151 -10.06 -2.24 -1.04
CA SER A 151 -9.94 -3.08 0.16
C SER A 151 -8.55 -3.03 0.78
N GLN A 152 -7.50 -2.90 -0.05
CA GLN A 152 -6.10 -2.77 0.41
C GLN A 152 -5.81 -1.48 1.20
N PHE A 153 -6.72 -0.51 1.15
CA PHE A 153 -6.64 0.77 1.87
C PHE A 153 -7.70 0.89 2.98
N TRP A 154 -8.62 -0.07 3.07
CA TRP A 154 -9.69 -0.05 4.06
C TRP A 154 -9.14 -0.17 5.48
N GLY A 155 -9.60 0.71 6.38
CA GLY A 155 -9.15 0.73 7.76
C GLY A 155 -7.83 1.45 8.03
N MET A 156 -7.21 2.05 7.00
CA MET A 156 -6.06 2.94 7.14
C MET A 156 -6.53 4.39 7.33
N THR A 157 -5.82 5.15 8.17
CA THR A 157 -6.00 6.60 8.22
C THR A 157 -5.34 7.26 6.99
N LEU A 158 -5.75 8.48 6.65
CA LEU A 158 -5.13 9.28 5.61
C LEU A 158 -3.65 9.52 5.91
N GLU A 159 -3.31 9.73 7.18
CA GLU A 159 -1.92 9.87 7.63
C GLU A 159 -1.11 8.59 7.44
N ASP A 160 -1.68 7.42 7.74
CA ASP A 160 -1.03 6.12 7.47
C ASP A 160 -0.83 5.91 5.97
N GLY A 161 -1.82 6.27 5.15
CA GLY A 161 -1.73 6.24 3.69
C GLY A 161 -0.56 7.07 3.18
N ILE A 162 -0.48 8.32 3.62
CA ILE A 162 0.63 9.23 3.28
C ILE A 162 1.96 8.62 3.73
N ARG A 163 2.05 8.18 4.98
CA ARG A 163 3.28 7.65 5.57
C ARG A 163 3.78 6.37 4.92
N HIS A 164 2.88 5.46 4.53
CA HIS A 164 3.25 4.12 4.06
C HIS A 164 3.25 3.99 2.53
N ARG A 165 2.48 4.82 1.83
CA ARG A 165 2.35 4.77 0.37
C ARG A 165 3.13 5.87 -0.34
N LEU A 166 3.37 7.03 0.30
CA LEU A 166 4.13 8.14 -0.29
C LEU A 166 5.56 8.16 0.26
N GLY A 167 6.46 7.52 -0.47
CA GLY A 167 7.84 7.29 -0.05
C GLY A 167 8.86 8.35 -0.46
N THR A 168 8.44 9.34 -1.23
CA THR A 168 9.34 10.30 -1.85
C THR A 168 9.35 11.57 -1.04
N PHE A 169 10.53 12.13 -0.76
CA PHE A 169 10.63 13.45 -0.17
C PHE A 169 10.74 14.49 -1.27
N ARG A 170 10.21 15.69 -1.02
CA ARG A 170 10.41 16.83 -1.91
C ARG A 170 11.91 17.08 -2.08
N PRO A 171 12.44 17.17 -3.32
CA PRO A 171 13.85 17.40 -3.52
C PRO A 171 14.31 18.71 -2.88
N SER A 172 15.55 18.75 -2.40
CA SER A 172 16.10 19.98 -1.83
C SER A 172 16.25 21.07 -2.90
N PRO A 173 16.30 22.36 -2.53
CA PRO A 173 16.52 23.43 -3.50
C PRO A 173 17.76 23.23 -4.37
N THR A 174 18.83 22.62 -3.83
CA THR A 174 20.04 22.29 -4.60
C THR A 174 19.76 21.25 -5.68
N VAL A 175 18.97 20.21 -5.39
CA VAL A 175 18.57 19.19 -6.37
C VAL A 175 17.56 19.76 -7.37
N MET A 176 16.65 20.62 -6.92
CA MET A 176 15.70 21.36 -7.77
C MET A 176 16.38 22.39 -8.68
N ASN A 177 17.63 22.80 -8.40
CA ASN A 177 18.39 23.76 -9.20
C ASN A 177 19.49 23.08 -10.04
N MET A 178 19.42 21.75 -10.16
CA MET A 178 20.30 21.02 -11.05
C MET A 178 20.09 21.43 -12.50
N ASN A 179 21.19 21.48 -13.25
CA ASN A 179 21.17 21.75 -14.68
C ASN A 179 20.24 20.75 -15.38
N GLU A 180 19.34 21.31 -16.18
CA GLU A 180 18.41 20.54 -17.01
C GLU A 180 19.12 20.10 -18.29
N MET A 181 18.89 18.86 -18.67
CA MET A 181 19.25 18.35 -19.98
C MET A 181 18.13 18.73 -20.95
N HIS A 182 18.51 19.48 -21.98
CA HIS A 182 17.61 19.80 -23.07
C HIS A 182 17.76 18.78 -24.19
N MET A 183 16.63 18.24 -24.63
CA MET A 183 16.60 17.33 -25.77
C MET A 183 16.82 18.13 -27.06
N ASN A 184 17.66 17.62 -27.98
CA ASN A 184 17.84 18.26 -29.28
C ASN A 184 16.57 18.08 -30.10
N MET A 185 15.74 19.12 -30.18
CA MET A 185 14.46 19.12 -30.88
C MET A 185 14.53 20.01 -32.12
N ASP A 186 14.16 19.46 -33.28
CA ASP A 186 13.95 20.30 -34.44
C ASP A 186 12.66 21.12 -34.24
N SER A 187 12.66 22.38 -34.63
CA SER A 187 11.48 23.27 -34.45
C SER A 187 10.22 22.78 -35.15
N ASN A 188 10.39 21.95 -36.19
CA ASN A 188 9.31 21.33 -36.96
C ASN A 188 9.01 19.88 -36.57
N GLU A 189 9.66 19.35 -35.52
CA GLU A 189 9.46 17.98 -35.09
C GLU A 189 8.07 17.76 -34.51
N VAL A 190 7.30 16.87 -35.13
CA VAL A 190 5.94 16.51 -34.72
C VAL A 190 5.97 15.13 -34.06
N LEU A 191 5.76 15.10 -32.76
CA LEU A 191 5.66 13.86 -31.98
C LEU A 191 4.26 13.23 -32.15
N PRO A 192 4.13 11.90 -32.04
CA PRO A 192 2.84 11.23 -32.19
C PRO A 192 1.86 11.66 -31.09
N ARG A 193 0.56 11.68 -31.40
CA ARG A 193 -0.50 12.06 -30.43
C ARG A 193 -0.66 11.05 -29.29
N HIS A 194 -0.33 9.79 -29.54
CA HIS A 194 -0.37 8.72 -28.56
C HIS A 194 0.95 7.94 -28.59
N PHE A 195 1.44 7.57 -27.42
CA PHE A 195 2.62 6.73 -27.27
C PHE A 195 2.48 5.84 -26.04
N ASP A 196 2.90 4.59 -26.20
CA ASP A 196 3.01 3.60 -25.13
C ASP A 196 4.36 2.90 -25.24
N ALA A 197 5.19 3.03 -24.20
CA ALA A 197 6.49 2.40 -24.13
C ALA A 197 6.41 0.87 -24.15
N ALA A 198 5.36 0.26 -23.58
CA ALA A 198 5.20 -1.19 -23.58
C ALA A 198 4.91 -1.73 -24.99
N ALA A 199 4.18 -0.95 -25.80
CA ALA A 199 3.96 -1.27 -27.21
C ALA A 199 5.24 -1.08 -28.06
N LYS A 200 6.05 -0.05 -27.78
CA LYS A 200 7.31 0.19 -28.50
C LYS A 200 8.41 -0.83 -28.17
N TRP A 201 8.52 -1.22 -26.90
CA TRP A 201 9.52 -2.19 -26.43
C TRP A 201 8.87 -3.35 -25.68
N PRO A 202 8.21 -4.28 -26.40
CA PRO A 202 7.52 -5.41 -25.79
C PRO A 202 8.46 -6.27 -24.93
N GLY A 203 8.00 -6.64 -23.73
CA GLY A 203 8.77 -7.47 -22.78
C GLY A 203 9.90 -6.75 -22.03
N MET A 204 10.21 -5.50 -22.40
CA MET A 204 11.24 -4.70 -21.71
C MET A 204 10.64 -3.76 -20.66
N ILE A 205 9.36 -3.40 -20.79
CA ILE A 205 8.64 -2.58 -19.82
C ILE A 205 7.79 -3.49 -18.94
N HIS A 206 8.08 -3.56 -17.63
CA HIS A 206 7.20 -4.27 -16.71
C HIS A 206 5.98 -3.44 -16.30
N GLY A 207 4.90 -4.13 -15.99
CA GLY A 207 3.68 -3.55 -15.44
C GLY A 207 3.82 -3.10 -13.99
N PRO A 208 2.81 -2.40 -13.44
CA PRO A 208 2.85 -1.82 -12.10
C PRO A 208 3.19 -2.83 -11.00
N LEU A 209 4.02 -2.40 -10.06
CA LEU A 209 4.46 -3.22 -8.92
C LEU A 209 3.74 -2.79 -7.65
N ASP A 210 3.85 -3.57 -6.57
CA ASP A 210 3.31 -3.20 -5.25
C ASP A 210 4.44 -3.07 -4.22
N GLN A 211 4.62 -1.85 -3.71
CA GLN A 211 5.59 -1.53 -2.67
C GLN A 211 5.15 -1.94 -1.27
N GLY A 212 3.90 -2.40 -1.09
CA GLY A 212 3.30 -2.63 0.21
C GLY A 212 3.29 -1.38 1.08
N ASN A 213 3.46 -1.55 2.39
CA ASN A 213 3.50 -0.44 3.36
C ASN A 213 4.93 0.03 3.68
N CYS A 214 5.82 -0.03 2.68
CA CYS A 214 7.25 0.27 2.83
C CYS A 214 7.62 1.73 2.53
N ALA A 215 6.72 2.53 1.93
CA ALA A 215 7.04 3.86 1.43
C ALA A 215 8.25 3.82 0.45
N GLY A 216 8.21 2.87 -0.49
CA GLY A 216 9.34 2.58 -1.40
C GLY A 216 9.24 3.23 -2.78
N SER A 217 8.30 4.13 -3.02
CA SER A 217 7.96 4.57 -4.37
C SER A 217 9.13 5.11 -5.20
N TRP A 218 10.00 5.91 -4.59
CA TRP A 218 11.23 6.41 -5.22
C TRP A 218 12.08 5.27 -5.80
N ALA A 219 12.26 4.19 -5.04
CA ALA A 219 13.03 3.04 -5.44
C ALA A 219 12.34 2.29 -6.58
N PHE A 220 11.04 2.05 -6.45
CA PHE A 220 10.23 1.36 -7.44
C PHE A 220 10.12 2.12 -8.77
N SER A 221 10.16 3.45 -8.79
CA SER A 221 10.18 4.21 -10.04
C SER A 221 11.57 4.25 -10.68
N THR A 222 12.64 4.39 -9.89
CA THR A 222 14.02 4.51 -10.40
C THR A 222 14.52 3.22 -11.03
N ALA A 223 14.26 2.06 -10.40
CA ALA A 223 14.78 0.76 -10.85
C ALA A 223 14.37 0.39 -12.28
N VAL A 224 13.32 1.02 -12.76
CA VAL A 224 12.60 0.63 -13.97
C VAL A 224 13.02 1.44 -15.17
N VAL A 225 13.27 2.74 -14.94
CA VAL A 225 13.91 3.62 -15.92
C VAL A 225 15.26 3.02 -16.34
N MET A 226 15.97 2.39 -15.39
CA MET A 226 17.24 1.72 -15.65
C MET A 226 17.14 0.47 -16.56
N ARG A 227 16.00 -0.24 -16.57
CA ARG A 227 15.84 -1.53 -17.29
C ARG A 227 15.93 -1.38 -18.80
N LEU A 228 15.27 -0.38 -19.38
CA LEU A 228 15.22 -0.22 -20.83
C LEU A 228 16.59 0.17 -21.39
N GLY A 229 17.31 1.07 -20.72
CA GLY A 229 18.65 1.48 -21.13
C GLY A 229 19.68 0.35 -21.09
N LEU A 230 19.40 -0.76 -20.41
CA LEU A 230 20.26 -1.96 -20.39
C LEU A 230 19.92 -2.97 -21.51
N GLY A 231 18.77 -2.84 -22.20
CA GLY A 231 18.37 -3.77 -23.26
C GLY A 231 18.04 -5.19 -22.78
N ILE A 232 17.75 -5.37 -21.49
CA ILE A 232 17.57 -6.69 -20.87
C ILE A 232 16.07 -7.03 -20.76
N GLY A 233 15.66 -8.14 -21.38
CA GLY A 233 14.29 -8.67 -21.37
C GLY A 233 13.85 -9.39 -20.08
N MET A 234 14.67 -9.39 -19.02
CA MET A 234 14.40 -10.12 -17.77
C MET A 234 13.80 -9.22 -16.66
N GLU A 235 12.99 -9.81 -15.78
CA GLU A 235 12.31 -9.12 -14.69
C GLU A 235 13.30 -8.56 -13.64
N PHE A 236 13.39 -7.23 -13.56
CA PHE A 236 14.08 -6.53 -12.48
C PHE A 236 13.10 -5.97 -11.47
N ARG A 237 13.37 -6.24 -10.19
CA ARG A 237 12.98 -5.43 -9.04
C ARG A 237 14.24 -5.22 -8.22
N MET A 238 14.28 -4.10 -7.51
CA MET A 238 15.51 -3.59 -6.95
C MET A 238 15.80 -4.20 -5.58
N GLY A 239 16.90 -4.96 -5.47
CA GLY A 239 17.70 -5.00 -4.25
C GLY A 239 18.69 -3.84 -4.30
N MET A 240 18.51 -2.81 -3.46
CA MET A 240 19.51 -1.74 -3.35
C MET A 240 20.63 -2.13 -2.40
N GLU A 241 21.85 -2.22 -2.93
CA GLU A 241 23.06 -2.07 -2.13
C GLU A 241 23.46 -0.59 -2.15
N LEU A 242 23.01 0.18 -1.15
CA LEU A 242 23.69 1.42 -0.82
C LEU A 242 25.07 1.02 -0.27
N GLY A 243 26.15 1.64 -0.75
CA GLY A 243 27.54 1.32 -0.42
C GLY A 243 27.96 1.51 1.05
N PHE A 244 26.99 1.60 1.96
CA PHE A 244 27.13 1.48 3.40
C PHE A 244 26.12 0.41 3.81
N GLY A 245 26.61 -0.80 4.10
CA GLY A 245 25.77 -1.99 4.30
C GLY A 245 24.56 -1.71 5.19
N MET A 246 23.38 -1.60 4.59
CA MET A 246 22.10 -1.61 5.31
C MET A 246 21.02 -2.17 4.41
N GLY A 247 20.31 -3.16 4.96
CA GLY A 247 19.09 -3.70 4.40
C GLY A 247 17.97 -2.69 4.50
N ILE A 248 16.98 -2.83 3.61
CA ILE A 248 15.71 -2.12 3.72
C ILE A 248 14.99 -2.72 4.95
N GLY A 249 15.24 -2.15 6.12
CA GLY A 249 14.56 -2.46 7.37
C GLY A 249 13.79 -1.22 7.86
N VAL A 250 12.47 -1.23 7.73
CA VAL A 250 11.60 -0.15 8.20
C VAL A 250 11.32 -0.37 9.69
N GLY A 251 12.10 0.27 10.56
CA GLY A 251 11.91 0.11 11.99
C GLY A 251 12.95 0.75 12.90
N PHE A 252 13.71 1.75 12.42
CA PHE A 252 14.55 2.56 13.28
C PHE A 252 14.40 4.02 12.91
N ARG A 253 14.22 4.87 13.93
CA ARG A 253 14.49 6.31 13.85
C ARG A 253 15.84 6.48 13.15
N MET A 254 15.84 6.85 11.88
CA MET A 254 17.05 7.26 11.17
C MET A 254 17.44 8.63 11.72
N ARG A 255 18.07 8.63 12.89
CA ARG A 255 18.85 9.74 13.42
C ARG A 255 20.21 9.72 12.72
N MET A 256 20.16 9.89 11.41
CA MET A 256 21.22 10.36 10.52
C MET A 256 20.48 11.30 9.58
N GLY A 257 20.19 12.48 10.13
CA GLY A 257 19.63 13.59 9.38
C GLY A 257 20.63 14.05 8.33
N LEU A 258 20.07 14.55 7.22
CA LEU A 258 20.73 15.00 6.00
C LEU A 258 21.11 13.84 5.04
N GLU A 259 20.46 13.85 3.87
CA GLU A 259 20.89 13.20 2.61
C GLU A 259 20.38 11.80 2.19
N PHE A 260 19.29 11.26 2.75
CA PHE A 260 18.74 9.97 2.22
C PHE A 260 17.27 10.01 1.77
N GLY A 261 16.58 11.15 1.92
CA GLY A 261 15.29 11.39 1.26
C GLY A 261 15.42 11.69 -0.25
N THR A 262 16.65 11.72 -0.72
CA THR A 262 17.04 11.92 -2.10
C THR A 262 17.84 10.69 -2.54
N GLY A 263 17.13 9.67 -3.04
CA GLY A 263 17.72 8.78 -4.06
C GLY A 263 18.26 9.55 -5.27
N ILE A 264 17.89 10.83 -5.36
CA ILE A 264 18.33 11.87 -6.29
C ILE A 264 19.42 12.78 -5.66
N GLY A 265 20.05 12.39 -4.57
CA GLY A 265 21.07 13.19 -3.85
C GLY A 265 22.36 12.41 -3.70
N VAL A 266 22.26 11.16 -3.25
CA VAL A 266 23.43 10.28 -3.10
C VAL A 266 24.02 9.85 -4.46
N GLY A 267 23.20 9.79 -5.51
CA GLY A 267 23.66 9.62 -6.90
C GLY A 267 24.15 10.90 -7.58
N PHE A 268 23.99 12.07 -6.96
CA PHE A 268 24.27 13.38 -7.56
C PHE A 268 25.44 14.13 -6.91
N GLY A 269 25.78 13.83 -5.66
CA GLY A 269 27.03 14.26 -5.02
C GLY A 269 28.25 13.41 -5.40
N THR A 270 28.03 12.18 -5.86
CA THR A 270 29.08 11.31 -6.38
C THR A 270 28.84 11.10 -7.87
N ARG A 271 29.89 11.15 -8.71
CA ARG A 271 29.85 10.80 -10.14
C ARG A 271 29.49 9.30 -10.39
N MET A 272 28.76 8.65 -9.49
CA MET A 272 28.51 7.22 -9.48
C MET A 272 27.05 6.94 -9.87
N GLY A 273 26.88 6.18 -10.94
CA GLY A 273 25.57 5.64 -11.31
C GLY A 273 25.03 4.65 -10.28
N LEU A 274 23.73 4.38 -10.39
CA LEU A 274 23.01 3.43 -9.55
C LEU A 274 23.49 2.01 -9.81
N ARG A 275 23.40 1.17 -8.77
CA ARG A 275 23.75 -0.24 -8.82
C ARG A 275 22.59 -1.06 -8.32
N VAL A 276 22.19 -2.05 -9.11
CA VAL A 276 21.03 -2.90 -8.81
C VAL A 276 21.33 -4.35 -9.11
N VAL A 277 20.66 -5.23 -8.39
CA VAL A 277 20.59 -6.68 -8.67
C VAL A 277 19.19 -7.05 -9.14
N THR A 278 19.04 -8.23 -9.74
CA THR A 278 17.75 -8.75 -10.21
C THR A 278 16.80 -9.12 -9.07
N ASP A 279 15.48 -9.13 -9.33
CA ASP A 279 14.49 -9.62 -8.36
C ASP A 279 14.68 -11.11 -8.09
N GLU A 280 15.06 -11.86 -9.13
CA GLU A 280 15.40 -13.27 -9.01
C GLU A 280 16.50 -13.48 -7.98
N CYS A 281 17.50 -12.59 -7.91
CA CYS A 281 18.55 -12.65 -6.92
C CYS A 281 18.11 -12.11 -5.56
N TYR A 282 17.41 -10.98 -5.51
CA TYR A 282 17.00 -10.33 -4.26
C TYR A 282 15.50 -9.99 -4.28
N PRO A 283 14.62 -10.96 -4.01
CA PRO A 283 13.20 -10.78 -4.19
C PRO A 283 12.63 -9.80 -3.16
N PHE A 284 11.82 -8.85 -3.61
CA PHE A 284 11.17 -7.91 -2.70
C PHE A 284 10.04 -8.57 -1.91
N THR A 285 10.06 -8.40 -0.58
CA THR A 285 8.97 -8.78 0.32
C THR A 285 8.31 -7.53 0.90
N GLY A 286 7.04 -7.28 0.55
CA GLY A 286 6.29 -6.10 1.00
C GLY A 286 5.87 -6.09 2.48
N GLN A 287 6.29 -7.08 3.27
CA GLN A 287 6.10 -7.07 4.71
C GLN A 287 7.17 -6.21 5.36
N ALA A 288 6.74 -5.27 6.21
CA ALA A 288 7.62 -4.56 7.11
C ALA A 288 8.35 -5.61 7.96
N SER A 289 9.59 -5.91 7.61
CA SER A 289 10.48 -6.61 8.51
C SER A 289 10.55 -5.74 9.76
N GLY A 290 10.12 -6.29 10.90
CA GLY A 290 10.20 -5.63 12.19
C GLY A 290 11.65 -5.26 12.56
N PRO A 291 11.96 -4.96 13.83
CA PRO A 291 13.28 -4.52 14.30
C PRO A 291 14.47 -5.50 14.08
N GLY A 292 14.33 -6.52 13.22
CA GLY A 292 15.35 -7.49 12.83
C GLY A 292 15.32 -7.84 11.34
N GLY A 293 14.96 -6.91 10.45
CA GLY A 293 15.13 -7.09 9.01
C GLY A 293 16.57 -7.45 8.66
N GLN A 294 16.75 -8.47 7.82
CA GLN A 294 18.09 -8.93 7.45
C GLN A 294 18.85 -7.77 6.78
N PRO A 295 20.11 -7.50 7.21
CA PRO A 295 20.95 -6.53 6.52
C PRO A 295 21.08 -6.91 5.04
N CYS A 296 21.27 -5.92 4.16
CA CYS A 296 21.57 -6.18 2.76
C CYS A 296 22.85 -7.02 2.70
N MET A 297 22.69 -8.29 2.32
CA MET A 297 23.79 -9.27 2.24
C MET A 297 24.63 -9.08 0.97
N MET A 298 24.15 -8.26 0.03
CA MET A 298 24.83 -8.00 -1.23
C MET A 298 25.92 -6.95 -1.01
N HIS A 299 27.15 -7.34 -1.36
CA HIS A 299 28.31 -6.47 -1.32
C HIS A 299 29.00 -6.50 -2.69
N SER A 300 29.64 -5.40 -3.09
CA SER A 300 30.27 -5.29 -4.41
C SER A 300 31.76 -4.94 -4.35
N ARG A 301 32.57 -5.65 -5.15
CA ARG A 301 34.01 -5.35 -5.34
C ARG A 301 34.29 -4.80 -6.73
N SER A 302 35.28 -3.91 -6.84
CA SER A 302 35.77 -3.41 -8.13
C SER A 302 36.55 -4.51 -8.85
N THR A 303 36.25 -4.72 -10.13
CA THR A 303 36.99 -5.67 -11.00
C THR A 303 37.85 -4.95 -12.06
N GLY A 304 37.93 -3.62 -12.01
CA GLY A 304 38.65 -2.79 -12.98
C GLY A 304 37.74 -2.24 -14.09
N ARG A 305 38.22 -1.21 -14.82
CA ARG A 305 37.49 -0.50 -15.91
C ARG A 305 36.08 0.00 -15.54
N GLY A 306 35.84 0.28 -14.25
CA GLY A 306 34.53 0.72 -13.74
C GLY A 306 33.52 -0.40 -13.46
N LYS A 307 33.83 -1.66 -13.79
CA LYS A 307 32.98 -2.82 -13.51
C LYS A 307 33.00 -3.19 -12.03
N ARG A 308 31.89 -3.78 -11.58
CA ARG A 308 31.76 -4.35 -10.24
C ARG A 308 31.17 -5.73 -10.28
N GLN A 309 31.59 -6.57 -9.34
CA GLN A 309 31.08 -7.93 -9.16
C GLN A 309 30.53 -8.06 -7.74
N ALA A 310 29.41 -8.77 -7.59
CA ALA A 310 28.90 -9.17 -6.29
C ALA A 310 29.91 -10.08 -5.57
N THR A 311 30.04 -9.88 -4.26
CA THR A 311 30.90 -10.67 -3.37
C THR A 311 30.13 -11.71 -2.57
N ALA A 312 28.80 -11.70 -2.66
CA ALA A 312 27.91 -12.62 -1.98
C ALA A 312 26.97 -13.30 -2.98
N HIS A 313 26.52 -14.51 -2.64
CA HIS A 313 25.49 -15.20 -3.40
C HIS A 313 24.11 -14.57 -3.12
N CYS A 314 23.17 -14.80 -4.02
CA CYS A 314 21.78 -14.40 -3.82
C CYS A 314 21.23 -15.02 -2.51
N PRO A 315 20.44 -14.29 -1.71
CA PRO A 315 19.84 -14.80 -0.48
C PRO A 315 18.87 -15.98 -0.69
N ASN A 316 18.46 -16.23 -1.94
CA ASN A 316 17.57 -17.33 -2.28
C ASN A 316 18.31 -18.41 -3.10
N PRO A 317 17.89 -19.68 -2.99
CA PRO A 317 18.54 -20.79 -3.67
C PRO A 317 18.15 -20.94 -5.15
N ARG A 318 17.23 -20.11 -5.67
CA ARG A 318 16.69 -20.23 -7.04
C ARG A 318 17.54 -19.50 -8.07
N ALA A 319 18.16 -18.39 -7.68
CA ALA A 319 19.03 -17.61 -8.55
C ALA A 319 20.50 -17.93 -8.28
N HIS A 320 21.20 -18.33 -9.34
CA HIS A 320 22.64 -18.55 -9.31
C HIS A 320 23.44 -17.32 -9.79
N ALA A 321 22.81 -16.46 -10.60
CA ALA A 321 23.41 -15.23 -11.11
C ALA A 321 23.21 -14.09 -10.10
N ASN A 322 24.31 -13.45 -9.70
CA ASN A 322 24.35 -12.31 -8.77
C ASN A 322 24.90 -11.05 -9.45
N ASP A 323 24.66 -10.91 -10.75
CA ASP A 323 25.21 -9.82 -11.55
C ASP A 323 24.75 -8.46 -11.04
N ILE A 324 25.68 -7.50 -11.03
CA ILE A 324 25.41 -6.11 -10.62
C ILE A 324 25.35 -5.25 -11.86
N TYR A 325 24.19 -4.63 -12.06
CA TYR A 325 23.92 -3.77 -13.18
C TYR A 325 24.14 -2.32 -12.78
N GLN A 326 24.74 -1.53 -13.67
CA GLN A 326 25.11 -0.14 -13.40
C GLN A 326 24.42 0.82 -14.36
N SER A 327 24.03 1.98 -13.86
CA SER A 327 23.46 3.05 -14.69
C SER A 327 24.50 4.14 -14.98
N THR A 328 24.18 5.05 -15.89
CA THR A 328 24.81 6.38 -15.95
C THR A 328 24.36 7.20 -14.74
N PRO A 329 25.06 8.30 -14.41
CA PRO A 329 24.50 9.29 -13.50
C PRO A 329 23.13 9.75 -14.01
N PRO A 330 22.12 9.84 -13.15
CA PRO A 330 20.83 10.40 -13.51
C PRO A 330 20.96 11.86 -13.96
N TYR A 331 20.05 12.30 -14.82
CA TYR A 331 19.95 13.69 -15.28
C TYR A 331 18.51 14.17 -15.18
N ARG A 332 18.36 15.46 -14.90
CA ARG A 332 17.06 16.12 -14.86
C ARG A 332 16.68 16.58 -16.26
N LEU A 333 15.44 16.33 -16.67
CA LEU A 333 14.88 16.89 -17.89
C LEU A 333 14.31 18.27 -17.62
N SER A 334 14.20 19.09 -18.67
CA SER A 334 13.42 20.32 -18.57
C SER A 334 11.94 20.01 -18.30
N SER A 335 11.21 20.99 -17.76
CA SER A 335 9.76 20.89 -17.54
C SER A 335 8.93 21.01 -18.82
N SER A 336 9.56 20.99 -20.00
CA SER A 336 8.89 21.08 -21.30
C SER A 336 8.16 19.77 -21.62
N GLU A 337 6.83 19.85 -21.79
CA GLU A 337 5.97 18.73 -22.25
C GLU A 337 6.60 17.99 -23.43
N LYS A 338 7.09 18.73 -24.43
CA LYS A 338 7.67 18.15 -25.65
C LYS A 338 9.00 17.44 -25.40
N GLU A 339 9.85 17.96 -24.53
CA GLU A 339 11.14 17.32 -24.24
C GLU A 339 10.95 16.04 -23.42
N ILE A 340 10.01 16.04 -22.47
CA ILE A 340 9.63 14.83 -21.73
C ILE A 340 9.05 13.78 -22.69
N MET A 341 8.17 14.17 -23.62
CA MET A 341 7.65 13.27 -24.67
C MET A 341 8.78 12.71 -25.55
N LYS A 342 9.74 13.55 -25.96
CA LYS A 342 10.84 13.11 -26.82
C LYS A 342 11.74 12.12 -26.09
N GLU A 343 12.08 12.38 -24.83
CA GLU A 343 12.86 11.47 -24.00
C GLU A 343 12.15 10.12 -23.84
N LEU A 344 10.85 10.14 -23.53
CA LEU A 344 10.02 8.93 -23.45
C LEU A 344 10.02 8.16 -24.78
N LEU A 345 9.94 8.87 -25.90
CA LEU A 345 9.95 8.27 -27.23
C LEU A 345 11.29 7.62 -27.53
N GLU A 346 12.41 8.29 -27.30
CA GLU A 346 13.73 7.84 -27.73
C GLU A 346 14.36 6.85 -26.75
N ASN A 347 14.27 7.15 -25.45
CA ASN A 347 15.04 6.52 -24.39
C ASN A 347 14.18 5.75 -23.37
N GLY A 348 12.86 5.93 -23.40
CA GLY A 348 11.90 5.15 -22.63
C GLY A 348 11.39 5.81 -21.36
N PRO A 349 10.72 5.04 -20.49
CA PRO A 349 10.03 5.56 -19.32
C PRO A 349 10.92 6.45 -18.45
N VAL A 350 10.36 7.54 -17.94
CA VAL A 350 11.06 8.50 -17.06
C VAL A 350 10.45 8.47 -15.66
N GLN A 351 11.23 8.84 -14.65
CA GLN A 351 10.72 9.00 -13.29
C GLN A 351 10.23 10.43 -13.10
N ALA A 352 9.02 10.58 -12.56
CA ALA A 352 8.46 11.87 -12.18
C ALA A 352 8.08 11.87 -10.70
N ILE A 353 8.18 13.04 -10.07
CA ILE A 353 7.63 13.29 -8.73
C ILE A 353 6.31 14.03 -8.91
N LEU A 354 5.28 13.59 -8.20
CA LEU A 354 4.02 14.32 -8.09
C LEU A 354 3.63 14.57 -6.63
N GLU A 355 2.79 15.56 -6.43
CA GLU A 355 2.07 15.82 -5.20
C GLU A 355 0.76 15.01 -5.18
N VAL A 356 0.68 14.05 -4.27
CA VAL A 356 -0.50 13.19 -4.09
C VAL A 356 -1.38 13.81 -3.02
N HIS A 357 -2.60 14.15 -3.41
CA HIS A 357 -3.67 14.61 -2.53
C HIS A 357 -4.54 13.44 -2.05
N GLU A 358 -5.43 13.70 -1.08
CA GLU A 358 -6.32 12.70 -0.48
C GLU A 358 -7.20 11.97 -1.49
N ASP A 359 -7.66 12.67 -2.54
CA ASP A 359 -8.59 12.15 -3.54
C ASP A 359 -7.91 11.17 -4.51
N PHE A 360 -6.62 11.36 -4.80
CA PHE A 360 -5.85 10.50 -5.69
C PHE A 360 -5.78 9.04 -5.22
N PHE A 361 -5.77 8.78 -3.91
CA PHE A 361 -5.76 7.41 -3.39
C PHE A 361 -6.97 6.59 -3.86
N MET A 362 -8.08 7.26 -4.15
CA MET A 362 -9.35 6.67 -4.58
C MET A 362 -9.50 6.65 -6.11
N TYR A 363 -8.51 7.13 -6.88
CA TYR A 363 -8.55 7.11 -8.35
C TYR A 363 -8.86 5.72 -8.91
N ARG A 364 -9.80 5.64 -9.85
CA ARG A 364 -10.16 4.41 -10.58
C ARG A 364 -9.84 4.50 -12.07
N SER A 365 -10.27 5.55 -12.74
CA SER A 365 -10.15 5.67 -14.20
C SER A 365 -10.38 7.09 -14.68
N GLY A 366 -9.94 7.38 -15.90
CA GLY A 366 -10.08 8.70 -16.55
C GLY A 366 -8.86 9.59 -16.35
N ILE A 367 -8.94 10.85 -16.74
CA ILE A 367 -7.81 11.78 -16.67
C ILE A 367 -7.88 12.54 -15.35
N TYR A 368 -7.00 12.16 -14.41
CA TYR A 368 -6.95 12.74 -13.08
C TYR A 368 -6.54 14.21 -13.10
N ARG A 369 -7.27 14.98 -12.29
CA ARG A 369 -6.98 16.33 -11.83
C ARG A 369 -7.43 16.41 -10.37
N HIS A 370 -6.65 17.05 -9.50
CA HIS A 370 -7.04 17.23 -8.11
C HIS A 370 -8.35 18.01 -8.00
N THR A 371 -9.24 17.56 -7.11
CA THR A 371 -10.59 18.08 -6.99
C THR A 371 -10.81 18.80 -5.65
N PRO A 372 -11.59 19.90 -5.62
CA PRO A 372 -11.82 20.68 -4.40
C PRO A 372 -12.82 20.02 -3.43
N VAL A 373 -13.12 18.73 -3.59
CA VAL A 373 -14.20 18.04 -2.85
C VAL A 373 -13.92 17.94 -1.34
N ALA A 374 -12.66 18.04 -0.93
CA ALA A 374 -12.26 18.01 0.48
C ALA A 374 -12.17 19.39 1.14
N GLU A 375 -12.27 20.50 0.39
CA GLU A 375 -12.06 21.87 0.90
C GLU A 375 -12.96 22.22 2.10
N GLY A 376 -14.17 21.66 2.16
CA GLY A 376 -15.13 21.88 3.25
C GLY A 376 -14.96 20.95 4.48
N LYS A 377 -14.13 19.91 4.40
CA LYS A 377 -13.99 18.88 5.45
C LYS A 377 -12.96 19.22 6.54
N GLY A 378 -12.23 20.34 6.38
CA GLY A 378 -11.21 20.79 7.33
C GLY A 378 -9.83 20.15 7.12
N PRO A 379 -8.80 20.65 7.83
CA PRO A 379 -7.39 20.43 7.50
C PRO A 379 -6.91 18.98 7.70
N LYS A 380 -7.57 18.20 8.57
CA LYS A 380 -7.20 16.79 8.78
C LYS A 380 -7.56 15.90 7.59
N HIS A 381 -8.52 16.32 6.76
CA HIS A 381 -8.95 15.62 5.54
C HIS A 381 -8.24 16.14 4.29
N GLN A 382 -7.55 17.28 4.36
CA GLN A 382 -6.82 17.90 3.25
C GLN A 382 -5.33 17.72 3.49
N ARG A 383 -4.84 16.52 3.20
CA ARG A 383 -3.43 16.16 3.43
C ARG A 383 -2.86 15.63 2.14
N HIS A 384 -1.68 16.13 1.80
CA HIS A 384 -0.92 15.73 0.63
C HIS A 384 0.50 15.29 1.02
N GLY A 385 1.15 14.62 0.08
CA GLY A 385 2.56 14.25 0.20
C GLY A 385 3.17 13.97 -1.17
N THR A 386 4.50 13.87 -1.22
CA THR A 386 5.22 13.64 -2.48
C THR A 386 5.40 12.17 -2.79
N HIS A 387 5.20 11.79 -4.06
CA HIS A 387 5.29 10.42 -4.55
C HIS A 387 6.07 10.36 -5.85
N SER A 388 6.84 9.29 -6.06
CA SER A 388 7.50 9.04 -7.34
C SER A 388 6.73 8.01 -8.14
N VAL A 389 6.58 8.28 -9.43
CA VAL A 389 5.95 7.40 -10.40
C VAL A 389 6.83 7.27 -11.64
N LYS A 390 6.50 6.31 -12.48
CA LYS A 390 7.13 6.13 -13.78
C LYS A 390 6.15 6.55 -14.87
N ILE A 391 6.48 7.57 -15.66
CA ILE A 391 5.71 7.91 -16.86
C ILE A 391 6.08 6.90 -17.95
N THR A 392 5.09 6.26 -18.56
CA THR A 392 5.29 5.20 -19.58
C THR A 392 4.72 5.56 -20.93
N GLY A 393 3.97 6.66 -21.03
CA GLY A 393 3.31 7.04 -22.27
C GLY A 393 2.54 8.34 -22.15
N TRP A 394 1.87 8.71 -23.23
CA TRP A 394 0.95 9.84 -23.28
C TRP A 394 -0.15 9.60 -24.30
N GLY A 395 -1.20 10.40 -24.20
CA GLY A 395 -2.26 10.42 -25.20
C GLY A 395 -3.04 11.72 -25.21
N GLU A 396 -4.06 11.70 -26.06
CA GLU A 396 -5.02 12.77 -26.29
C GLU A 396 -6.40 12.15 -26.49
N GLU A 397 -7.39 12.60 -25.71
CA GLU A 397 -8.80 12.22 -25.86
C GLU A 397 -9.60 13.40 -26.39
N GLN A 398 -10.40 13.18 -27.42
CA GLN A 398 -11.37 14.17 -27.88
C GLN A 398 -12.65 14.05 -27.06
N LEU A 399 -13.02 15.14 -26.40
CA LEU A 399 -14.28 15.23 -25.69
C LEU A 399 -15.46 15.50 -26.64
N PRO A 400 -16.69 15.17 -26.21
CA PRO A 400 -17.91 15.43 -27.00
C PRO A 400 -18.12 16.91 -27.37
N ASP A 401 -17.56 17.85 -26.58
CA ASP A 401 -17.61 19.29 -26.83
C ASP A 401 -16.54 19.78 -27.82
N GLY A 402 -15.72 18.86 -28.36
CA GLY A 402 -14.66 19.14 -29.31
C GLY A 402 -13.32 19.52 -28.68
N GLN A 403 -13.22 19.59 -27.34
CA GLN A 403 -11.96 19.87 -26.65
C GLN A 403 -11.06 18.64 -26.60
N THR A 404 -9.75 18.84 -26.76
CA THR A 404 -8.75 17.77 -26.60
C THR A 404 -8.21 17.76 -25.18
N GLN A 405 -8.42 16.67 -24.44
CA GLN A 405 -7.74 16.43 -23.17
C GLN A 405 -6.46 15.64 -23.37
N LYS A 406 -5.34 16.24 -22.97
CA LYS A 406 -4.03 15.60 -22.99
C LYS A 406 -3.75 14.92 -21.66
N TYR A 407 -3.12 13.75 -21.70
CA TYR A 407 -2.71 13.05 -20.49
C TYR A 407 -1.34 12.39 -20.61
N TRP A 408 -0.69 12.21 -19.46
CA TRP A 408 0.40 11.27 -19.25
C TRP A 408 -0.18 9.94 -18.77
N THR A 409 0.34 8.81 -19.26
CA THR A 409 0.12 7.50 -18.66
C THR A 409 1.29 7.21 -17.73
N ALA A 410 1.00 6.94 -16.46
CA ALA A 410 2.00 6.61 -15.46
C ALA A 410 1.68 5.30 -14.75
N ALA A 411 2.72 4.52 -14.48
CA ALA A 411 2.65 3.31 -13.67
C ALA A 411 2.89 3.66 -12.20
N ASN A 412 1.94 3.26 -11.34
CA ASN A 412 2.05 3.43 -9.90
C ASN A 412 2.80 2.23 -9.27
N SER A 413 3.03 2.30 -7.96
CA SER A 413 3.70 1.29 -7.15
C SER A 413 2.79 0.70 -6.07
N TRP A 414 1.48 0.67 -6.31
CA TRP A 414 0.45 0.17 -5.37
C TRP A 414 -0.29 -1.08 -5.87
N GLY A 415 0.34 -1.83 -6.78
CA GLY A 415 -0.20 -3.05 -7.37
C GLY A 415 -1.20 -2.81 -8.49
N THR A 416 -1.49 -3.88 -9.23
CA THR A 416 -2.39 -3.85 -10.40
C THR A 416 -3.87 -3.72 -10.04
N ALA A 417 -4.24 -3.99 -8.78
CA ALA A 417 -5.62 -3.85 -8.33
C ALA A 417 -6.08 -2.38 -8.21
N TRP A 418 -5.14 -1.43 -8.22
CA TRP A 418 -5.42 -0.01 -8.09
C TRP A 418 -5.48 0.69 -9.46
N GLY A 419 -6.39 1.64 -9.64
CA GLY A 419 -6.50 2.45 -10.84
C GLY A 419 -6.84 1.62 -12.10
N GLU A 420 -6.15 1.95 -13.20
CA GLU A 420 -6.27 1.31 -14.51
C GLU A 420 -5.20 0.21 -14.64
N ASP A 421 -5.43 -0.93 -13.97
CA ASP A 421 -4.48 -2.05 -13.87
C ASP A 421 -3.11 -1.66 -13.29
N GLY A 422 -3.14 -0.82 -12.26
CA GLY A 422 -1.97 -0.24 -11.58
C GLY A 422 -1.42 1.03 -12.25
N HIS A 423 -1.98 1.42 -13.40
CA HIS A 423 -1.68 2.69 -14.05
C HIS A 423 -2.70 3.75 -13.67
N PHE A 424 -2.36 4.98 -14.00
CA PHE A 424 -3.27 6.11 -13.99
C PHE A 424 -2.93 7.06 -15.13
N ARG A 425 -3.92 7.87 -15.48
CA ARG A 425 -3.77 8.98 -16.42
C ARG A 425 -3.93 10.28 -15.68
N ILE A 426 -3.00 11.22 -15.89
CA ILE A 426 -2.98 12.54 -15.25
C ILE A 426 -2.88 13.63 -16.32
N ALA A 427 -3.51 14.78 -16.09
CA ALA A 427 -3.53 15.88 -17.04
C ALA A 427 -2.11 16.34 -17.43
N ARG A 428 -1.87 16.47 -18.74
CA ARG A 428 -0.58 16.80 -19.35
C ARG A 428 -0.57 18.21 -19.94
N GLY A 429 0.56 18.90 -19.83
CA GLY A 429 0.81 20.25 -20.35
C GLY A 429 0.33 21.36 -19.41
N VAL A 430 -0.09 21.00 -18.19
CA VAL A 430 -0.58 21.94 -17.16
C VAL A 430 0.13 21.75 -15.82
N ASN A 431 1.17 20.89 -15.77
CA ASN A 431 1.90 20.54 -14.56
C ASN A 431 0.99 20.14 -13.39
N GLU A 432 -0.05 19.35 -13.67
CA GLU A 432 -1.00 18.86 -12.67
C GLU A 432 -0.24 18.12 -11.55
N CYS A 433 -0.51 18.50 -10.29
CA CYS A 433 0.17 17.95 -9.13
C CYS A 433 1.71 17.98 -9.24
N GLU A 434 2.27 19.01 -9.88
CA GLU A 434 3.72 19.18 -10.08
C GLU A 434 4.41 18.08 -10.90
N VAL A 435 3.66 17.22 -11.61
CA VAL A 435 4.19 16.00 -12.28
C VAL A 435 5.24 16.28 -13.36
N GLU A 436 5.26 17.49 -13.92
CA GLU A 436 6.22 17.93 -14.97
C GLU A 436 7.39 18.73 -14.38
N THR A 437 7.38 19.03 -13.07
CA THR A 437 8.36 19.92 -12.42
C THR A 437 9.73 19.25 -12.25
N PHE A 438 9.70 17.97 -11.85
CA PHE A 438 10.91 17.23 -11.53
C PHE A 438 10.87 15.84 -12.15
N VAL A 439 11.39 15.77 -13.38
CA VAL A 439 11.47 14.55 -14.17
C VAL A 439 12.93 14.16 -14.36
N VAL A 440 13.23 12.88 -14.14
CA VAL A 440 14.58 12.32 -14.19
C VAL A 440 14.63 11.16 -15.16
N GLY A 441 15.64 11.20 -16.04
CA GLY A 441 16.05 10.10 -16.89
C GLY A 441 17.34 9.46 -16.39
N VAL A 442 17.55 8.20 -16.76
CA VAL A 442 18.83 7.51 -16.54
C VAL A 442 19.06 6.48 -17.65
N TRP A 443 20.31 6.28 -18.06
CA TRP A 443 20.68 5.29 -19.08
C TRP A 443 21.33 4.08 -18.42
N GLY A 444 21.08 2.89 -18.97
CA GLY A 444 21.81 1.69 -18.58
C GLY A 444 23.24 1.75 -19.11
N ARG A 445 24.24 1.32 -18.31
CA ARG A 445 25.58 1.04 -18.84
C ARG A 445 25.63 -0.41 -19.31
N VAL A 446 25.50 -0.61 -20.61
CA VAL A 446 25.74 -1.91 -21.26
C VAL A 446 27.23 -2.03 -21.57
N SER A 447 27.91 -3.05 -21.07
CA SER A 447 29.27 -3.36 -21.51
C SER A 447 29.23 -4.27 -22.74
N MET A 448 30.27 -4.26 -23.58
CA MET A 448 30.31 -5.09 -24.81
C MET A 448 30.21 -6.60 -24.55
N GLU A 449 30.44 -7.06 -23.32
CA GLU A 449 30.32 -8.45 -22.89
C GLU A 449 28.87 -8.82 -22.49
N ASP A 450 28.00 -7.83 -22.24
CA ASP A 450 26.59 -8.02 -21.87
C ASP A 450 25.67 -8.05 -23.11
N MET A 451 26.22 -7.73 -24.30
CA MET A 451 25.48 -7.90 -25.54
C MET A 451 25.50 -9.38 -25.93
N PRO A 452 24.34 -10.01 -26.24
CA PRO A 452 24.34 -11.37 -26.74
C PRO A 452 25.18 -11.42 -28.01
N HIS A 453 26.27 -12.21 -27.97
CA HIS A 453 27.05 -12.52 -29.15
C HIS A 453 26.09 -13.17 -30.17
N LYS A 454 25.83 -12.47 -31.27
CA LYS A 454 25.09 -13.01 -32.41
C LYS A 454 25.94 -14.00 -33.18
#